data_AF-E3MEH3-F1
#
_entry.id   AF-E3MEH3-F1
#
_cell.length_a   1.000
_cell.length_b   1.000
_cell.length_c   1.000
_cell.angle_alpha   90.00
_cell.angle_beta   90.00
_cell.angle_gamma   90.00
#
_symmetry.space_group_name_H-M   'P 1'
#
loop_
_entity.id
_entity.type
_entity.pdbx_description
1 polymer ?
#
loop_
_entity_poly.entity_id
_entity_poly.type
_entity_poly.pdbx_seq_one_letter_code
_entity_poly.pdbx_strand_id
1 'polypeptide(L)'
;MVTDLYSLPAVQIIGDPLDETLEKVVETIQFFIFCFTLPFYIFVIYHLLDAQLRGVEDLSTPFFKLCVTTAIVDIWTLLNNYLGAMFPKWGWGTRIYLFLDGYYAHTYLYFAWTSGICQAMCISVLATNRLSAIIFPNRHHHIWSTQRLRIAYAIQFLPGMMAGMATLFDKTQLYRNSKNGVIPKFRNEALVTYFFLIAGAFLTVVCIYLIFAYCYLLFVLRRNTKMIKNSAFQKSRNQIKKKEMKLFIMSSITVAIQIAALCLYVSYATSILVISLDKFYLLYNAISDLYAGINPYLLWIFSDSLRKYILIRIGFRKKKKGPSSSVLTVVVH
;
A
#
# COMPACT_ATOMS: atom_id res chain seq x y z
N MET A 1 33.29 11.94 9.54
CA MET A 1 32.11 12.45 10.28
C MET A 1 31.93 13.89 9.91
N VAL A 2 30.89 14.20 9.12
CA VAL A 2 30.49 15.58 8.84
C VAL A 2 29.74 16.09 10.07
N THR A 3 30.42 16.85 10.93
CA THR A 3 29.80 17.45 12.13
C THR A 3 29.12 18.78 11.83
N ASP A 4 29.36 19.37 10.65
CA ASP A 4 28.85 20.67 10.28
C ASP A 4 27.92 20.60 9.07
N LEU A 5 26.65 20.98 9.27
CA LEU A 5 25.61 21.06 8.24
C LEU A 5 26.03 21.94 7.05
N TYR A 6 26.89 22.95 7.28
CA TYR A 6 27.38 23.85 6.23
C TYR A 6 28.47 23.25 5.34
N SER A 7 29.02 22.09 5.72
CA SER A 7 29.97 21.36 4.88
C SER A 7 29.31 20.40 3.89
N LEU A 8 27.98 20.21 3.98
CA LEU A 8 27.23 19.42 3.01
C LEU A 8 27.00 20.20 1.71
N PRO A 9 27.04 19.53 0.54
CA PRO A 9 26.70 20.16 -0.72
C PRO A 9 25.23 20.63 -0.70
N ALA A 10 24.99 21.85 -1.19
CA ALA A 10 23.64 22.36 -1.39
C ALA A 10 22.96 21.62 -2.56
N VAL A 11 21.66 21.34 -2.43
CA VAL A 11 20.86 20.83 -3.55
C VAL A 11 20.81 21.92 -4.64
N GLN A 12 21.31 21.60 -5.84
CA GLN A 12 21.13 22.47 -7.01
C GLN A 12 19.65 22.49 -7.40
N ILE A 13 19.02 23.67 -7.34
CA ILE A 13 17.65 23.89 -7.79
C ILE A 13 17.70 24.03 -9.31
N ILE A 14 17.23 23.02 -10.03
CA ILE A 14 17.09 23.05 -11.49
C ILE A 14 15.62 23.33 -11.81
N GLY A 15 15.36 24.46 -12.50
CA GLY A 15 14.01 24.92 -12.87
C GLY A 15 13.41 25.95 -11.90
N ASP A 16 12.19 26.42 -12.20
CA ASP A 16 11.54 27.44 -11.38
C ASP A 16 11.27 26.91 -9.96
N PRO A 17 11.64 27.69 -8.91
CA PRO A 17 11.38 27.31 -7.54
C PRO A 17 9.88 27.06 -7.34
N LEU A 18 9.55 26.02 -6.59
CA LEU A 18 8.17 25.80 -6.18
C LEU A 18 7.75 26.95 -5.25
N ASP A 19 6.52 27.44 -5.37
CA ASP A 19 5.96 28.38 -4.40
C ASP A 19 6.07 27.78 -2.99
N GLU A 20 6.92 28.37 -2.15
CA GLU A 20 7.22 27.91 -0.80
C GLU A 20 5.95 27.83 0.06
N THR A 21 4.97 28.70 -0.23
CA THR A 21 3.67 28.71 0.44
C THR A 21 2.88 27.46 0.08
N LEU A 22 2.82 27.11 -1.21
CA LEU A 22 2.15 25.91 -1.68
C LEU A 22 2.81 24.64 -1.15
N GLU A 23 4.14 24.56 -1.20
CA GLU A 23 4.90 23.43 -0.64
C GLU A 23 4.55 23.23 0.84
N LYS A 24 4.61 24.31 1.63
CA LYS A 24 4.33 24.26 3.06
C LYS A 24 2.88 23.84 3.34
N VAL A 25 1.91 24.35 2.57
CA VAL A 25 0.49 23.96 2.73
C VAL A 25 0.29 22.48 2.44
N VAL A 26 0.85 21.98 1.33
CA VAL A 26 0.73 20.57 0.94
C VAL A 26 1.38 19.66 1.98
N GLU A 27 2.61 19.95 2.40
CA GLU A 27 3.33 19.18 3.42
C GLU A 27 2.60 19.18 4.77
N THR A 28 2.01 20.32 5.15
CA THR A 28 1.23 20.44 6.39
C THR A 28 -0.02 19.58 6.33
N ILE A 29 -0.77 19.62 5.22
CA ILE A 29 -1.97 18.80 5.03
C ILE A 29 -1.59 17.31 5.05
N GLN A 30 -0.52 16.91 4.36
CA GLN A 30 0.00 15.54 4.37
C GLN A 30 0.31 15.09 5.80
N PHE A 31 1.03 15.91 6.56
CA PHE A 31 1.38 15.59 7.94
C PHE A 31 0.16 15.43 8.85
N PHE A 32 -0.86 16.28 8.70
CA PHE A 32 -2.12 16.10 9.42
C PHE A 32 -2.80 14.78 9.03
N ILE A 33 -2.89 14.47 7.73
CA ILE A 33 -3.44 13.20 7.25
C ILE A 33 -2.67 12.03 7.85
N PHE A 34 -1.34 12.06 7.85
CA PHE A 34 -0.50 11.03 8.46
C PHE A 34 -0.78 10.86 9.97
N CYS A 35 -0.82 11.97 10.72
CA CYS A 35 -1.10 11.97 12.16
C CYS A 35 -2.44 11.30 12.51
N PHE A 36 -3.45 11.40 11.64
CA PHE A 36 -4.72 10.69 11.82
C PHE A 36 -4.71 9.27 11.25
N THR A 37 -4.09 9.08 10.09
CA THR A 37 -4.09 7.82 9.34
C THR A 37 -3.33 6.75 10.08
N LEU A 38 -2.13 7.05 10.60
CA LEU A 38 -1.29 6.05 11.24
C LEU A 38 -1.96 5.44 12.50
N PRO A 39 -2.47 6.22 13.47
CA PRO A 39 -3.21 5.68 14.61
C PRO A 39 -4.46 4.91 14.20
N PHE A 40 -5.22 5.43 13.22
CA PHE A 40 -6.41 4.76 12.71
C PHE A 40 -6.07 3.41 12.06
N TYR A 41 -4.97 3.35 11.31
CA TYR A 41 -4.50 2.14 10.66
C TYR A 41 -4.09 1.10 11.71
N ILE A 42 -3.28 1.48 12.69
CA ILE A 42 -2.89 0.61 13.80
C ILE A 42 -4.13 0.09 14.53
N PHE A 43 -5.10 0.94 14.79
CA PHE A 43 -6.36 0.56 15.45
C PHE A 43 -7.15 -0.49 14.65
N VAL A 44 -7.32 -0.30 13.33
CA VAL A 44 -8.03 -1.25 12.46
C VAL A 44 -7.31 -2.60 12.42
N ILE A 45 -5.99 -2.59 12.29
CA ILE A 45 -5.18 -3.82 12.19
C ILE A 45 -5.10 -4.55 13.52
N TYR A 46 -4.97 -3.83 14.64
CA TYR A 46 -5.04 -4.42 15.97
C TYR A 46 -6.32 -5.23 16.16
N HIS A 47 -7.48 -4.67 15.80
CA HIS A 47 -8.74 -5.39 15.91
C HIS A 47 -8.89 -6.52 14.91
N LEU A 48 -8.31 -6.38 13.71
CA LEU A 48 -8.29 -7.45 12.72
C LEU A 48 -7.45 -8.64 13.22
N LEU A 49 -6.30 -8.38 13.83
CA LEU A 49 -5.45 -9.38 14.47
C LEU A 49 -6.14 -10.03 15.67
N ASP A 50 -6.76 -9.24 16.58
CA ASP A 50 -7.55 -9.76 17.70
C ASP A 50 -8.67 -10.69 17.22
N ALA A 51 -9.36 -10.34 16.12
CA ALA A 51 -10.40 -11.18 15.53
C ALA A 51 -9.83 -12.50 14.97
N GLN A 52 -8.66 -12.45 14.33
CA GLN A 52 -7.99 -13.63 13.78
C GLN A 52 -7.48 -14.56 14.86
N LEU A 53 -6.87 -14.02 15.92
CA LEU A 53 -6.39 -14.78 17.08
C LEU A 53 -7.55 -15.46 17.83
N ARG A 54 -8.72 -14.83 17.87
CA ARG A 54 -9.94 -15.41 18.47
C ARG A 54 -10.69 -16.38 17.55
N GLY A 55 -10.19 -16.64 16.34
CA GLY A 55 -10.79 -17.60 15.41
C GLY A 55 -12.15 -17.18 14.86
N VAL A 56 -12.41 -15.86 14.69
CA VAL A 56 -13.65 -15.40 14.06
C VAL A 56 -13.65 -15.82 12.58
N GLU A 57 -14.44 -16.84 12.22
CA GLU A 57 -14.44 -17.47 10.89
C GLU A 57 -14.52 -16.43 9.75
N ASP A 58 -15.46 -15.47 9.86
CA ASP A 58 -15.67 -14.38 8.89
C ASP A 58 -14.42 -13.50 8.63
N LEU A 59 -13.53 -13.36 9.60
CA LEU A 59 -12.35 -12.48 9.56
C LEU A 59 -11.02 -13.25 9.46
N SER A 60 -11.07 -14.57 9.52
CA SER A 60 -9.91 -15.47 9.42
C SER A 60 -9.60 -15.91 7.98
N THR A 61 -10.31 -15.34 7.00
CA THR A 61 -10.16 -15.71 5.58
C THR A 61 -8.78 -15.34 5.02
N PRO A 62 -8.29 -16.04 3.97
CA PRO A 62 -7.00 -15.74 3.35
C PRO A 62 -6.86 -14.28 2.93
N PHE A 63 -7.94 -13.66 2.47
CA PHE A 63 -7.95 -12.23 2.15
C PHE A 63 -7.54 -11.35 3.33
N PHE A 64 -8.17 -11.53 4.49
CA PHE A 64 -7.87 -10.68 5.65
C PHE A 64 -6.46 -10.91 6.16
N LYS A 65 -5.93 -12.13 6.02
CA LYS A 65 -4.52 -12.42 6.34
C LYS A 65 -3.55 -11.71 5.37
N LEU A 66 -3.89 -11.62 4.08
CA LEU A 66 -3.11 -10.85 3.09
C LEU A 66 -3.24 -9.33 3.33
N CYS A 67 -4.39 -8.85 3.81
CA CYS A 67 -4.55 -7.44 4.20
C CYS A 67 -3.69 -7.09 5.41
N VAL A 68 -3.53 -8.00 6.38
CA VAL A 68 -2.62 -7.81 7.51
C VAL A 68 -1.18 -7.67 7.04
N THR A 69 -0.70 -8.55 6.15
CA THR A 69 0.68 -8.44 5.64
C THR A 69 0.89 -7.17 4.82
N THR A 70 -0.10 -6.78 4.01
CA THR A 70 -0.09 -5.51 3.27
C THR A 70 0.00 -4.31 4.22
N ALA A 71 -0.76 -4.34 5.32
CA ALA A 71 -0.76 -3.25 6.29
C ALA A 71 0.57 -3.08 7.02
N ILE A 72 1.32 -4.16 7.24
CA ILE A 72 2.68 -4.05 7.80
C ILE A 72 3.57 -3.24 6.86
N VAL A 73 3.50 -3.53 5.55
CA VAL A 73 4.26 -2.78 4.54
C VAL A 73 3.82 -1.31 4.51
N ASP A 74 2.52 -1.05 4.51
CA ASP A 74 1.99 0.32 4.43
C ASP A 74 2.35 1.16 5.65
N ILE A 75 2.20 0.62 6.87
CA ILE A 75 2.61 1.28 8.11
C ILE A 75 4.11 1.58 8.07
N TRP A 76 4.91 0.61 7.61
CA TRP A 76 6.34 0.80 7.47
C TRP A 76 6.70 1.88 6.44
N THR A 77 6.03 1.92 5.28
CA THR A 77 6.20 2.97 4.27
C THR A 77 5.88 4.34 4.85
N LEU A 78 4.76 4.49 5.56
CA LEU A 78 4.40 5.76 6.21
C LEU A 78 5.48 6.18 7.21
N LEU A 79 5.90 5.29 8.10
CA LEU A 79 6.96 5.61 9.06
C LEU A 79 8.28 5.99 8.37
N ASN A 80 8.67 5.27 7.32
CA ASN A 80 9.89 5.54 6.57
C ASN A 80 9.84 6.87 5.81
N ASN A 81 8.70 7.25 5.22
CA ASN A 81 8.53 8.54 4.54
C ASN A 81 8.69 9.72 5.52
N TYR A 82 8.10 9.63 6.71
CA TYR A 82 8.14 10.74 7.66
C TYR A 82 9.46 10.81 8.43
N LEU A 83 9.92 9.69 8.99
CA LEU A 83 11.17 9.63 9.74
C LEU A 83 12.39 9.75 8.82
N GLY A 84 12.31 9.18 7.62
CA GLY A 84 13.44 9.10 6.70
C GLY A 84 13.51 10.21 5.65
N ALA A 85 12.41 10.92 5.37
CA ALA A 85 12.39 11.98 4.36
C ALA A 85 11.88 13.32 4.91
N MET A 86 10.68 13.36 5.49
CA MET A 86 10.04 14.65 5.84
C MET A 86 10.67 15.35 7.04
N PHE A 87 10.84 14.66 8.17
CA PHE A 87 11.47 15.26 9.36
C PHE A 87 12.89 15.78 9.09
N PRO A 88 13.81 15.00 8.46
CA PRO A 88 15.13 15.53 8.12
C PRO A 88 15.04 16.68 7.11
N LYS A 89 14.12 16.65 6.15
CA LYS A 89 13.88 17.75 5.19
C LYS A 89 13.40 19.03 5.87
N TRP A 90 12.58 18.95 6.92
CA TRP A 90 12.13 20.11 7.70
C TRP A 90 13.17 20.62 8.70
N GLY A 91 14.33 19.97 8.78
CA GLY A 91 15.38 20.33 9.74
C GLY A 91 15.13 19.79 11.15
N TRP A 92 14.16 18.90 11.35
CA TRP A 92 13.90 18.29 12.65
C TRP A 92 14.94 17.23 12.94
N GLY A 93 15.60 17.28 14.10
CA GLY A 93 16.55 16.25 14.52
C GLY A 93 17.81 16.12 13.65
N THR A 94 18.18 17.16 12.87
CA THR A 94 19.33 17.16 11.94
C THR A 94 20.64 16.64 12.54
N ARG A 95 20.91 16.92 13.82
CA ARG A 95 22.08 16.39 14.53
C ARG A 95 22.14 14.86 14.54
N ILE A 96 21.00 14.18 14.68
CA ILE A 96 20.91 12.71 14.67
C ILE A 96 21.22 12.18 13.26
N TYR A 97 20.63 12.79 12.23
CA TYR A 97 20.85 12.39 10.85
C TYR A 97 22.30 12.64 10.38
N LEU A 98 22.92 13.74 10.81
CA LEU A 98 24.34 14.03 10.56
C LEU A 98 25.26 13.06 11.31
N PHE A 99 24.90 12.67 12.53
CA PHE A 99 25.63 11.66 13.29
C PHE A 99 25.58 10.28 12.61
N LEU A 100 24.42 9.89 12.07
CA LEU A 100 24.23 8.62 11.36
C LEU A 100 24.82 8.65 9.93
N ASP A 101 24.92 9.83 9.32
CA ASP A 101 25.52 10.08 8.01
C ASP A 101 25.04 9.09 6.93
N GLY A 102 25.97 8.35 6.30
CA GLY A 102 25.66 7.35 5.28
C GLY A 102 24.78 6.21 5.78
N TYR A 103 24.87 5.81 7.05
CA TYR A 103 24.03 4.72 7.58
C TYR A 103 22.55 5.06 7.52
N TYR A 104 22.20 6.31 7.85
CA TYR A 104 20.83 6.80 7.71
C TYR A 104 20.39 6.79 6.24
N ALA A 105 21.21 7.35 5.35
CA ALA A 105 20.88 7.46 3.92
C ALA A 105 20.65 6.08 3.27
N HIS A 106 21.54 5.11 3.52
CA HIS A 106 21.39 3.75 3.04
C HIS A 106 20.15 3.06 3.62
N THR A 107 19.90 3.22 4.92
CA THR A 107 18.75 2.58 5.59
C THR A 107 17.42 3.12 5.05
N TYR A 108 17.29 4.44 4.93
CA TYR A 108 16.10 5.07 4.38
C TYR A 108 15.84 4.64 2.93
N LEU A 109 16.88 4.69 2.08
CA LEU A 109 16.75 4.32 0.67
C LEU A 109 16.42 2.83 0.52
N TYR A 110 17.10 1.94 1.26
CA TYR A 110 16.78 0.52 1.29
C TYR A 110 15.28 0.27 1.55
N PHE A 111 14.73 0.91 2.60
CA PHE A 111 13.34 0.72 2.96
C PHE A 111 12.37 1.38 1.98
N ALA A 112 12.70 2.55 1.42
CA ALA A 112 11.86 3.23 0.43
C ALA A 112 11.70 2.37 -0.84
N TRP A 113 12.80 1.79 -1.34
CA TRP A 113 12.77 0.91 -2.51
C TRP A 113 12.12 -0.45 -2.21
N THR A 114 12.39 -1.00 -1.02
CA THR A 114 11.77 -2.25 -0.58
C THR A 114 10.26 -2.11 -0.49
N SER A 115 9.78 -1.09 0.21
CA SER A 115 8.36 -0.97 0.55
C SER A 115 7.52 -0.64 -0.69
N GLY A 116 8.01 0.19 -1.62
CA GLY A 116 7.30 0.51 -2.86
C GLY A 116 7.01 -0.72 -3.72
N ILE A 117 8.00 -1.60 -3.92
CA ILE A 117 7.80 -2.85 -4.68
C ILE A 117 6.94 -3.85 -3.90
N CYS A 118 7.16 -3.98 -2.59
CA CYS A 118 6.32 -4.82 -1.74
C CYS A 118 4.84 -4.40 -1.82
N GLN A 119 4.53 -3.10 -1.81
CA GLN A 119 3.15 -2.61 -1.96
C GLN A 119 2.53 -3.03 -3.29
N ALA A 120 3.27 -2.88 -4.40
CA ALA A 120 2.81 -3.30 -5.72
C ALA A 120 2.52 -4.82 -5.77
N MET A 121 3.36 -5.64 -5.13
CA MET A 121 3.17 -7.08 -5.04
C MET A 121 2.01 -7.47 -4.12
N CYS A 122 1.85 -6.78 -2.98
CA CYS A 122 0.73 -6.97 -2.06
C CYS A 122 -0.61 -6.83 -2.77
N ILE A 123 -0.76 -5.79 -3.58
CA ILE A 123 -2.00 -5.51 -4.32
C ILE A 123 -2.22 -6.52 -5.46
N SER A 124 -1.16 -6.95 -6.13
CA SER A 124 -1.22 -8.03 -7.14
C SER A 124 -1.70 -9.35 -6.55
N VAL A 125 -1.18 -9.72 -5.39
CA VAL A 125 -1.58 -10.94 -4.68
C VAL A 125 -3.02 -10.82 -4.14
N LEU A 126 -3.41 -9.66 -3.63
CA LEU A 126 -4.80 -9.38 -3.22
C LEU A 126 -5.77 -9.49 -4.41
N ALA A 127 -5.40 -8.93 -5.57
CA ALA A 127 -6.18 -9.04 -6.81
C ALA A 127 -6.31 -10.51 -7.25
N THR A 128 -5.23 -11.28 -7.21
CA THR A 128 -5.22 -12.71 -7.51
C THR A 128 -6.13 -13.49 -6.56
N ASN A 129 -6.09 -13.18 -5.26
CA ASN A 129 -6.94 -13.79 -4.25
C ASN A 129 -8.42 -13.55 -4.58
N ARG A 130 -8.78 -12.32 -4.94
CA ARG A 130 -10.15 -11.96 -5.33
C ARG A 130 -10.59 -12.65 -6.62
N LEU A 131 -9.74 -12.62 -7.64
CA LEU A 131 -10.01 -13.25 -8.93
C LEU A 131 -10.24 -14.76 -8.77
N SER A 132 -9.37 -15.44 -8.04
CA SER A 132 -9.49 -16.89 -7.81
C SER A 132 -10.75 -17.28 -7.01
N ALA A 133 -11.22 -16.43 -6.10
CA ALA A 133 -12.47 -16.66 -5.36
C ALA A 133 -13.69 -16.66 -6.29
N ILE A 134 -13.67 -15.83 -7.34
CA ILE A 134 -14.79 -15.67 -8.27
C ILE A 134 -14.72 -16.70 -9.41
N ILE A 135 -13.53 -16.97 -9.96
CA ILE A 135 -13.37 -17.92 -11.08
C ILE A 135 -13.50 -19.37 -10.59
N PHE A 136 -12.90 -19.69 -9.45
CA PHE A 136 -12.78 -21.07 -8.96
C PHE A 136 -13.29 -21.22 -7.52
N PRO A 137 -14.58 -20.95 -7.23
CA PRO A 137 -15.10 -20.96 -5.86
C PRO A 137 -14.85 -22.30 -5.14
N ASN A 138 -15.01 -23.43 -5.85
CA ASN A 138 -14.81 -24.77 -5.28
C ASN A 138 -13.33 -25.11 -5.01
N ARG A 139 -12.39 -24.49 -5.72
CA ARG A 139 -10.94 -24.72 -5.54
C ARG A 139 -10.26 -23.59 -4.78
N HIS A 140 -10.95 -22.48 -4.48
CA HIS A 140 -10.38 -21.32 -3.82
C HIS A 140 -9.75 -21.69 -2.47
N HIS A 141 -10.43 -22.50 -1.66
CA HIS A 141 -9.91 -22.95 -0.37
C HIS A 141 -8.63 -23.79 -0.52
N HIS A 142 -8.51 -24.59 -1.59
CA HIS A 142 -7.30 -25.37 -1.87
C HIS A 142 -6.17 -24.52 -2.46
N ILE A 143 -6.49 -23.50 -3.26
CA ILE A 143 -5.50 -22.55 -3.81
C ILE A 143 -4.86 -21.75 -2.68
N TRP A 144 -5.65 -21.32 -1.70
CA TRP A 144 -5.20 -20.51 -0.56
C TRP A 144 -5.06 -21.30 0.73
N SER A 145 -4.63 -22.56 0.62
CA SER A 145 -4.27 -23.38 1.78
C SER A 145 -3.12 -22.75 2.56
N THR A 146 -2.97 -23.08 3.84
CA THR A 146 -1.99 -22.47 4.75
C THR A 146 -0.55 -22.50 4.20
N GLN A 147 -0.16 -23.57 3.51
CA GLN A 147 1.18 -23.68 2.90
C GLN A 147 1.35 -22.77 1.67
N ARG A 148 0.34 -22.71 0.80
CA ARG A 148 0.38 -21.84 -0.40
C ARG A 148 0.24 -20.36 -0.03
N LEU A 149 -0.46 -20.06 1.06
CA LEU A 149 -0.53 -18.72 1.61
C LEU A 149 0.85 -18.21 2.09
N ARG A 150 1.71 -19.09 2.62
CA ARG A 150 3.10 -18.73 2.94
C ARG A 150 3.92 -18.37 1.70
N ILE A 151 3.69 -19.07 0.58
CA ILE A 151 4.30 -18.73 -0.70
C ILE A 151 3.81 -17.35 -1.18
N ALA A 152 2.52 -17.07 -1.00
CA ALA A 152 1.97 -15.75 -1.32
C ALA A 152 2.64 -14.64 -0.49
N TYR A 153 2.92 -14.87 0.80
CA TYR A 153 3.71 -13.93 1.60
C TYR A 153 5.14 -13.76 1.07
N ALA A 154 5.80 -14.86 0.69
CA ALA A 154 7.13 -14.77 0.08
C ALA A 154 7.12 -13.93 -1.21
N ILE A 155 6.10 -14.10 -2.05
CA ILE A 155 5.91 -13.30 -3.28
C ILE A 155 5.65 -11.82 -2.96
N GLN A 156 4.99 -11.50 -1.84
CA GLN A 156 4.77 -10.11 -1.41
C GLN A 156 6.05 -9.41 -0.98
N PHE A 157 6.94 -10.09 -0.24
CA PHE A 157 8.10 -9.45 0.38
C PHE A 157 9.41 -9.62 -0.39
N LEU A 158 9.68 -10.80 -0.97
CA LEU A 158 10.99 -11.10 -1.58
C LEU A 158 11.38 -10.15 -2.72
N PRO A 159 10.51 -9.84 -3.70
CA PRO A 159 10.89 -8.94 -4.79
C PRO A 159 11.31 -7.56 -4.29
N GLY A 160 10.60 -7.02 -3.29
CA GLY A 160 10.95 -5.73 -2.70
C GLY A 160 12.25 -5.80 -1.91
N MET A 161 12.45 -6.83 -1.08
CA MET A 161 13.70 -7.00 -0.34
C MET A 161 14.91 -7.13 -1.28
N MET A 162 14.77 -7.85 -2.39
CA MET A 162 15.81 -7.97 -3.41
C MET A 162 16.16 -6.62 -4.05
N ALA A 163 15.15 -5.81 -4.39
CA ALA A 163 15.39 -4.48 -4.92
C ALA A 163 16.01 -3.54 -3.87
N GLY A 164 15.57 -3.61 -2.62
CA GLY A 164 16.19 -2.90 -1.51
C GLY A 164 17.67 -3.25 -1.38
N MET A 165 18.01 -4.54 -1.35
CA MET A 165 19.40 -4.98 -1.26
C MET A 165 20.25 -4.46 -2.43
N ALA A 166 19.69 -4.34 -3.64
CA ALA A 166 20.40 -3.77 -4.79
C ALA A 166 20.85 -2.31 -4.54
N THR A 167 20.12 -1.54 -3.73
CA THR A 167 20.48 -0.15 -3.39
C THR A 167 21.67 -0.02 -2.46
N LEU A 168 22.04 -1.09 -1.72
CA LEU A 168 23.19 -1.07 -0.80
C LEU A 168 24.53 -1.04 -1.55
N PHE A 169 24.54 -1.40 -2.82
CA PHE A 169 25.76 -1.40 -3.64
C PHE A 169 26.15 0.00 -4.15
N ASP A 170 25.27 1.00 -4.05
CA ASP A 170 25.56 2.36 -4.50
C ASP A 170 25.94 3.29 -3.35
N LYS A 171 26.86 4.23 -3.58
CA LYS A 171 27.29 5.19 -2.56
C LYS A 171 26.24 6.28 -2.39
N THR A 172 25.78 6.48 -1.16
CA THR A 172 24.84 7.55 -0.82
C THR A 172 25.55 8.78 -0.27
N GLN A 173 24.98 9.97 -0.50
CA GLN A 173 25.48 11.23 0.04
C GLN A 173 24.31 12.07 0.59
N LEU A 174 24.59 12.82 1.66
CA LEU A 174 23.64 13.78 2.22
C LEU A 174 23.80 15.14 1.55
N TYR A 175 22.67 15.76 1.23
CA TYR A 175 22.60 17.10 0.66
C TYR A 175 21.82 18.03 1.59
N ARG A 176 22.18 19.31 1.57
CA ARG A 176 21.47 20.36 2.31
C ARG A 176 20.45 21.05 1.43
N ASN A 177 19.23 21.21 1.93
CA ASN A 177 18.18 22.00 1.28
C ASN A 177 18.20 23.49 1.73
N SER A 178 17.51 24.36 1.01
CA SER A 178 17.30 25.79 1.31
C SER A 178 16.78 26.07 2.72
N LYS A 179 15.98 25.14 3.28
CA LYS A 179 15.44 25.18 4.64
C LYS A 179 16.39 24.65 5.73
N ASN A 180 17.67 24.44 5.41
CA ASN A 180 18.67 23.82 6.29
C ASN A 180 18.32 22.39 6.72
N GLY A 181 17.46 21.72 5.96
CA GLY A 181 17.16 20.30 6.09
C GLY A 181 18.17 19.42 5.35
N VAL A 182 18.11 18.12 5.63
CA VAL A 182 19.00 17.10 5.06
C VAL A 182 18.19 16.17 4.15
N ILE A 183 18.70 15.93 2.94
CA ILE A 183 18.08 15.04 1.95
C ILE A 183 19.10 13.97 1.52
N PRO A 184 18.80 12.67 1.70
CA PRO A 184 19.66 11.59 1.22
C PRO A 184 19.47 11.37 -0.28
N LYS A 185 20.57 11.24 -1.02
CA LYS A 185 20.56 10.92 -2.44
C LYS A 185 21.65 9.90 -2.79
N PHE A 186 21.44 9.16 -3.86
CA PHE A 186 22.48 8.36 -4.50
C PHE A 186 23.47 9.29 -5.22
N ARG A 187 24.76 8.93 -5.21
CA ARG A 187 25.80 9.72 -5.86
C ARG A 187 25.87 9.49 -7.37
N ASN A 188 25.41 8.33 -7.85
CA ASN A 188 25.53 7.93 -9.25
C ASN A 188 24.21 8.12 -10.00
N GLU A 189 24.05 9.24 -10.71
CA GLU A 189 22.83 9.58 -11.45
C GLU A 189 22.47 8.55 -12.53
N ALA A 190 23.44 7.96 -13.22
CA ALA A 190 23.18 6.96 -14.24
C ALA A 190 22.54 5.70 -13.65
N LEU A 191 23.06 5.26 -12.51
CA LEU A 191 22.57 4.07 -11.80
C LEU A 191 21.16 4.31 -11.23
N VAL A 192 20.90 5.51 -10.73
CA VAL A 192 19.55 5.95 -10.31
C VAL A 192 18.56 5.83 -11.47
N THR A 193 18.90 6.37 -12.64
CA THR A 193 18.04 6.29 -13.83
C THR A 193 17.74 4.84 -14.21
N TYR A 194 18.73 3.94 -14.17
CA TYR A 194 18.50 2.51 -14.41
C TYR A 194 17.56 1.88 -13.38
N PHE A 195 17.71 2.20 -12.09
CA PHE A 195 16.78 1.70 -11.07
C PHE A 195 15.35 2.19 -11.28
N PHE A 196 15.18 3.48 -11.59
CA PHE A 196 13.86 4.04 -11.90
C PHE A 196 13.24 3.41 -13.15
N LEU A 197 14.05 3.11 -14.18
CA LEU A 197 13.58 2.43 -15.39
C LEU A 197 13.14 0.99 -15.10
N ILE A 198 13.92 0.22 -14.34
CA ILE A 198 13.58 -1.15 -13.95
C ILE A 198 12.32 -1.17 -13.09
N ALA A 199 12.24 -0.30 -12.08
CA ALA A 199 11.06 -0.19 -11.22
C ALA A 199 9.83 0.28 -11.99
N GLY A 200 9.98 1.23 -12.92
CA GLY A 200 8.92 1.68 -13.82
C GLY A 200 8.42 0.56 -14.73
N ALA A 201 9.33 -0.22 -15.34
CA ALA A 201 8.97 -1.38 -16.17
C ALA A 201 8.25 -2.46 -15.35
N PHE A 202 8.76 -2.78 -14.16
CA PHE A 202 8.12 -3.72 -13.24
C PHE A 202 6.72 -3.26 -12.85
N LEU A 203 6.57 -1.99 -12.44
CA LEU A 203 5.28 -1.42 -12.06
C LEU A 203 4.32 -1.39 -13.25
N THR A 204 4.81 -1.18 -14.47
CA THR A 204 4.02 -1.26 -15.70
C THR A 204 3.45 -2.66 -15.92
N VAL A 205 4.28 -3.70 -15.79
CA VAL A 205 3.82 -5.10 -15.92
C VAL A 205 2.76 -5.41 -14.87
N VAL A 206 2.97 -4.97 -13.63
CA VAL A 206 1.99 -5.12 -12.54
C VAL A 206 0.67 -4.40 -12.87
N CYS A 207 0.73 -3.14 -13.33
CA CYS A 207 -0.45 -2.38 -13.71
C CYS A 207 -1.22 -3.04 -14.86
N ILE A 208 -0.52 -3.53 -15.90
CA ILE A 208 -1.14 -4.27 -17.01
C ILE A 208 -1.84 -5.52 -16.49
N TYR A 209 -1.15 -6.31 -15.65
CA TYR A 209 -1.74 -7.50 -15.02
C TYR A 209 -3.02 -7.15 -14.24
N LEU A 210 -3.00 -6.10 -13.43
CA LEU A 210 -4.16 -5.66 -12.66
C LEU A 210 -5.31 -5.23 -13.56
N ILE A 211 -5.04 -4.43 -14.60
CA ILE A 211 -6.06 -4.01 -15.57
C ILE A 211 -6.73 -5.25 -16.19
N PHE A 212 -5.94 -6.21 -16.70
CA PHE A 212 -6.49 -7.45 -17.26
C PHE A 212 -7.28 -8.25 -16.23
N ALA A 213 -6.76 -8.42 -15.02
CA ALA A 213 -7.43 -9.16 -13.95
C ALA A 213 -8.79 -8.54 -13.58
N TYR A 214 -8.88 -7.21 -13.47
CA TYR A 214 -10.13 -6.52 -13.13
C TYR A 214 -11.10 -6.41 -14.31
N CYS A 215 -10.62 -6.17 -15.53
CA CYS A 215 -11.46 -6.24 -16.73
C CYS A 215 -12.10 -7.63 -16.87
N TYR A 216 -11.31 -8.68 -16.65
CA TYR A 216 -11.82 -10.05 -16.64
C TYR A 216 -12.82 -10.29 -15.49
N LEU A 217 -12.53 -9.80 -14.29
CA LEU A 217 -13.44 -9.91 -13.14
C LEU A 217 -14.80 -9.27 -13.44
N LEU A 218 -14.80 -8.05 -14.01
CA LEU A 218 -16.01 -7.36 -14.45
C LEU A 218 -16.78 -8.14 -15.50
N PHE A 219 -16.07 -8.71 -16.49
CA PHE A 219 -16.68 -9.55 -17.52
C PHE A 219 -17.37 -10.77 -16.91
N VAL A 220 -16.71 -11.50 -16.01
CA VAL A 220 -17.29 -12.68 -15.33
C VAL A 220 -18.47 -12.27 -14.45
N LEU A 221 -18.38 -11.17 -13.70
CA LEU A 221 -19.47 -10.65 -12.88
C LEU A 221 -20.69 -10.27 -13.72
N ARG A 222 -20.49 -9.64 -14.90
CA ARG A 222 -21.55 -9.31 -15.84
C ARG A 222 -22.18 -10.56 -16.46
N ARG A 223 -21.37 -11.54 -16.87
CA ARG A 223 -21.84 -12.82 -17.42
C ARG A 223 -22.69 -13.58 -16.41
N ASN A 224 -22.18 -13.72 -15.18
CA ASN A 224 -22.93 -14.36 -14.09
C ASN A 224 -24.21 -13.58 -13.76
N THR A 225 -24.20 -12.25 -13.88
CA THR A 225 -25.41 -11.43 -13.69
C THR A 225 -26.49 -11.69 -14.74
N LYS A 226 -26.11 -11.87 -16.01
CA LYS A 226 -27.06 -12.23 -17.07
C LYS A 226 -27.69 -13.61 -16.83
N MET A 227 -26.93 -14.59 -16.35
CA MET A 227 -27.47 -15.92 -16.00
C MET A 227 -28.40 -15.91 -14.77
N ILE A 228 -28.20 -14.96 -13.84
CA ILE A 228 -28.95 -14.87 -12.58
C ILE A 228 -30.36 -14.26 -12.75
N LYS A 229 -30.63 -13.52 -13.83
CA LYS A 229 -31.98 -12.99 -14.11
C LYS A 229 -33.06 -14.08 -14.24
N ASN A 230 -32.65 -15.35 -14.43
CA ASN A 230 -33.55 -16.48 -14.69
C ASN A 230 -33.67 -17.48 -13.52
N SER A 231 -33.33 -17.11 -12.26
CA SER A 231 -33.23 -18.07 -11.14
C SER A 231 -33.94 -17.59 -9.86
N ALA A 232 -34.69 -18.49 -9.23
CA ALA A 232 -35.46 -18.27 -7.99
C ALA A 232 -34.61 -17.98 -6.73
N PHE A 233 -33.28 -18.17 -6.77
CA PHE A 233 -32.35 -17.95 -5.65
C PHE A 233 -31.79 -16.51 -5.56
N GLN A 234 -32.58 -15.53 -5.97
CA GLN A 234 -32.14 -14.15 -6.22
C GLN A 234 -31.71 -13.41 -4.94
N LYS A 235 -32.34 -13.66 -3.79
CA LYS A 235 -32.15 -12.86 -2.56
C LYS A 235 -30.81 -13.12 -1.84
N SER A 236 -30.40 -14.39 -1.65
CA SER A 236 -29.12 -14.72 -1.00
C SER A 236 -27.92 -14.43 -1.92
N ARG A 237 -28.05 -14.70 -3.22
CA ARG A 237 -27.02 -14.38 -4.22
C ARG A 237 -26.84 -12.87 -4.43
N ASN A 238 -27.87 -12.06 -4.25
CA ASN A 238 -27.75 -10.59 -4.29
C ASN A 238 -26.96 -10.02 -3.11
N GLN A 239 -27.02 -10.63 -1.92
CA GLN A 239 -26.16 -10.24 -0.80
C GLN A 239 -24.69 -10.59 -1.04
N ILE A 240 -24.42 -11.77 -1.62
CA ILE A 240 -23.08 -12.16 -2.05
C ILE A 240 -22.56 -11.17 -3.10
N LYS A 241 -23.37 -10.82 -4.13
CA LYS A 241 -23.02 -9.80 -5.12
C LYS A 241 -22.69 -8.44 -4.51
N LYS A 242 -23.46 -7.96 -3.52
CA LYS A 242 -23.19 -6.67 -2.88
C LYS A 242 -21.86 -6.68 -2.14
N LYS A 243 -21.52 -7.78 -1.44
CA LYS A 243 -20.21 -7.94 -0.80
C LYS A 243 -19.08 -7.95 -1.84
N GLU A 244 -19.24 -8.71 -2.93
CA GLU A 244 -18.24 -8.78 -4.00
C GLU A 244 -18.07 -7.43 -4.74
N MET A 245 -19.15 -6.68 -4.98
CA MET A 245 -19.09 -5.36 -5.61
C MET A 245 -18.37 -4.33 -4.74
N LYS A 246 -18.61 -4.34 -3.42
CA LYS A 246 -17.89 -3.50 -2.46
C LYS A 246 -16.39 -3.79 -2.48
N LEU A 247 -16.01 -5.07 -2.51
CA LEU A 247 -14.62 -5.51 -2.60
C LEU A 247 -13.98 -5.15 -3.94
N PHE A 248 -14.75 -5.20 -5.03
CA PHE A 248 -14.30 -4.76 -6.34
C PHE A 248 -14.00 -3.25 -6.36
N ILE A 249 -14.88 -2.42 -5.82
CA ILE A 249 -14.68 -0.97 -5.72
C ILE A 249 -13.43 -0.64 -4.90
N MET A 250 -13.29 -1.26 -3.71
CA MET A 250 -12.09 -1.14 -2.89
C MET A 250 -10.83 -1.38 -3.72
N SER A 251 -10.80 -2.50 -4.44
CA SER A 251 -9.60 -2.89 -5.18
C SER A 251 -9.36 -2.01 -6.42
N SER A 252 -10.42 -1.47 -7.02
CA SER A 252 -10.33 -0.57 -8.19
C SER A 252 -9.74 0.80 -7.82
N ILE A 253 -10.08 1.31 -6.63
CA ILE A 253 -9.48 2.54 -6.08
C ILE A 253 -7.97 2.34 -5.91
N THR A 254 -7.57 1.20 -5.35
CA THR A 254 -6.15 0.89 -5.15
C THR A 254 -5.37 0.81 -6.48
N VAL A 255 -5.97 0.23 -7.53
CA VAL A 255 -5.36 0.22 -8.87
C VAL A 255 -5.24 1.62 -9.47
N ALA A 256 -6.26 2.47 -9.31
CA ALA A 256 -6.21 3.84 -9.81
C ALA A 256 -5.05 4.63 -9.20
N ILE A 257 -4.82 4.47 -7.89
CA ILE A 257 -3.68 5.09 -7.20
C ILE A 257 -2.34 4.53 -7.73
N GLN A 258 -2.28 3.22 -7.98
CA GLN A 258 -1.08 2.58 -8.52
C GLN A 258 -0.75 3.04 -9.95
N ILE A 259 -1.77 3.27 -10.79
CA ILE A 259 -1.60 3.87 -12.11
C ILE A 259 -1.10 5.32 -11.99
N ALA A 260 -1.63 6.10 -11.03
CA ALA A 260 -1.14 7.45 -10.79
C ALA A 260 0.35 7.46 -10.37
N ALA A 261 0.76 6.53 -9.50
CA ALA A 261 2.16 6.33 -9.15
C ALA A 261 3.01 5.98 -10.38
N LEU A 262 2.54 5.08 -11.24
CA LEU A 262 3.23 4.73 -12.48
C LEU A 262 3.41 5.94 -13.40
N CYS A 263 2.36 6.74 -13.61
CA CYS A 263 2.44 7.95 -14.43
C CYS A 263 3.52 8.91 -13.91
N LEU A 264 3.65 9.05 -12.59
CA LEU A 264 4.69 9.87 -11.97
C LEU A 264 6.10 9.33 -12.26
N TYR A 265 6.32 8.02 -12.08
CA TYR A 265 7.61 7.39 -12.36
C TYR A 265 8.01 7.50 -13.84
N VAL A 266 7.07 7.23 -14.75
CA VAL A 266 7.32 7.34 -16.20
C VAL A 266 7.67 8.77 -16.56
N SER A 267 6.91 9.75 -16.06
CA SER A 267 7.15 11.18 -16.35
C SER A 267 8.55 11.63 -15.93
N TYR A 268 9.05 11.12 -14.81
CA TYR A 268 10.41 11.40 -14.33
C TYR A 268 11.47 10.69 -15.18
N ALA A 269 11.31 9.39 -15.43
CA ALA A 269 12.27 8.57 -16.17
C ALA A 269 12.46 9.03 -17.63
N THR A 270 11.40 9.51 -18.28
CA THR A 270 11.46 10.00 -19.66
C THR A 270 11.72 11.50 -19.77
N SER A 271 11.89 12.20 -18.64
CA SER A 271 12.02 13.66 -18.57
C SER A 271 10.92 14.42 -19.33
N ILE A 272 9.75 13.81 -19.55
CA ILE A 272 8.63 14.40 -20.31
C ILE A 272 8.09 15.64 -19.59
N LEU A 273 8.06 15.59 -18.26
CA LEU A 273 7.79 16.75 -17.44
C LEU A 273 9.13 17.19 -16.85
N VAL A 274 9.63 18.37 -17.24
CA VAL A 274 10.79 19.01 -16.61
C VAL A 274 10.39 19.47 -15.20
N ILE A 275 10.18 18.51 -14.31
CA ILE A 275 9.80 18.71 -12.92
C ILE A 275 11.09 18.84 -12.13
N SER A 276 11.24 19.96 -11.43
CA SER A 276 12.35 20.11 -10.48
C SER A 276 12.29 18.99 -9.44
N LEU A 277 13.44 18.52 -9.00
CA LEU A 277 13.56 17.37 -8.10
C LEU A 277 12.74 17.54 -6.80
N ASP A 278 12.60 18.77 -6.29
CA ASP A 278 11.77 19.06 -5.11
C ASP A 278 10.27 18.86 -5.36
N LYS A 279 9.79 19.27 -6.55
CA LYS A 279 8.40 19.04 -6.98
C LYS A 279 8.11 17.55 -7.16
N PHE A 280 9.08 16.80 -7.68
CA PHE A 280 8.98 15.34 -7.80
C PHE A 280 8.86 14.69 -6.42
N TYR A 281 9.73 15.02 -5.47
CA TYR A 281 9.67 14.46 -4.12
C TYR A 281 8.38 14.83 -3.37
N LEU A 282 7.89 16.07 -3.53
CA LEU A 282 6.63 16.48 -2.93
C LEU A 282 5.45 15.64 -3.45
N LEU A 283 5.36 15.45 -4.77
CA LEU A 283 4.30 14.68 -5.40
C LEU A 283 4.45 13.17 -5.14
N TYR A 284 5.68 12.67 -5.15
CA TYR A 284 6.00 11.29 -4.79
C TYR A 284 5.53 10.97 -3.38
N ASN A 285 5.87 11.81 -2.39
CA ASN A 285 5.45 11.62 -1.02
C ASN A 285 3.92 11.72 -0.89
N ALA A 286 3.27 12.65 -1.61
CA ALA A 286 1.81 12.74 -1.64
C ALA A 286 1.14 11.44 -2.10
N ILE A 287 1.62 10.89 -3.21
CA ILE A 287 1.07 9.66 -3.79
C ILE A 287 1.40 8.46 -2.91
N SER A 288 2.63 8.39 -2.38
CA SER A 288 3.07 7.31 -1.48
C SER A 288 2.24 7.27 -0.21
N ASP A 289 1.99 8.43 0.42
CA ASP A 289 1.17 8.55 1.62
C ASP A 289 -0.29 8.20 1.35
N LEU A 290 -0.83 8.63 0.19
CA LEU A 290 -2.18 8.23 -0.21
C LEU A 290 -2.26 6.72 -0.43
N TYR A 291 -1.27 6.13 -1.09
CA TYR A 291 -1.25 4.71 -1.42
C TYR A 291 -1.14 3.83 -0.18
N ALA A 292 -0.24 4.17 0.74
CA ALA A 292 -0.12 3.50 2.02
C ALA A 292 -1.31 3.79 2.96
N GLY A 293 -1.86 5.01 2.91
CA GLY A 293 -2.87 5.48 3.84
C GLY A 293 -4.32 5.12 3.51
N ILE A 294 -4.66 4.80 2.26
CA ILE A 294 -6.05 4.55 1.84
C ILE A 294 -6.61 3.20 2.36
N ASN A 295 -5.76 2.19 2.47
CA ASN A 295 -6.15 0.81 2.78
C ASN A 295 -6.97 0.63 4.08
N PRO A 296 -6.65 1.25 5.23
CA PRO A 296 -7.46 1.12 6.44
C PRO A 296 -8.86 1.70 6.28
N TYR A 297 -9.00 2.82 5.55
CA TYR A 297 -10.30 3.43 5.27
C TYR A 297 -11.15 2.54 4.37
N LEU A 298 -10.54 1.97 3.33
CA LEU A 298 -11.22 1.02 2.45
C LEU A 298 -11.68 -0.22 3.23
N LEU A 299 -10.83 -0.79 4.09
CA LEU A 299 -11.21 -1.90 4.96
C LEU A 299 -12.37 -1.53 5.89
N TRP A 300 -12.33 -0.36 6.50
CA TRP A 300 -13.38 0.12 7.41
C TRP A 300 -14.73 0.34 6.70
N ILE A 301 -14.71 0.96 5.52
CA ILE A 301 -15.91 1.31 4.75
C ILE A 301 -16.56 0.06 4.14
N PHE A 302 -15.76 -0.83 3.57
CA PHE A 302 -16.27 -1.96 2.78
C PHE A 302 -16.41 -3.27 3.57
N SER A 303 -15.68 -3.46 4.68
CA SER A 303 -15.79 -4.67 5.50
C SER A 303 -16.84 -4.53 6.61
N ASP A 304 -18.07 -4.90 6.30
CA ASP A 304 -19.18 -4.93 7.26
C ASP A 304 -18.89 -5.85 8.47
N SER A 305 -18.22 -6.98 8.24
CA SER A 305 -17.84 -7.94 9.29
C SER A 305 -16.81 -7.35 10.25
N LEU A 306 -15.78 -6.66 9.73
CA LEU A 306 -14.73 -6.05 10.55
C LEU A 306 -15.31 -4.90 11.38
N ARG A 307 -16.05 -4.00 10.74
CA ARG A 307 -16.69 -2.88 11.43
C ARG A 307 -17.67 -3.36 12.52
N LYS A 308 -18.46 -4.39 12.23
CA LYS A 308 -19.37 -4.99 13.23
C LYS A 308 -18.59 -5.58 14.41
N TYR A 309 -17.49 -6.28 14.15
CA TYR A 309 -16.62 -6.83 15.19
C TYR A 309 -16.05 -5.73 16.08
N ILE A 310 -15.47 -4.69 15.47
CA ILE A 310 -14.89 -3.54 16.18
C ILE A 310 -15.94 -2.83 17.05
N LEU A 311 -17.11 -2.53 16.51
CA LEU A 311 -18.19 -1.89 17.26
C LEU A 311 -18.72 -2.74 18.43
N ILE A 312 -18.68 -4.08 18.30
CA ILE A 312 -19.02 -4.98 19.41
C ILE A 312 -17.93 -4.95 20.49
N ARG A 313 -16.66 -4.96 20.09
CA ARG A 313 -15.52 -4.98 21.03
C ARG A 313 -15.38 -3.68 21.82
N ILE A 314 -15.69 -2.54 21.20
CA ILE A 314 -15.65 -1.22 21.85
C ILE A 314 -16.93 -0.97 22.68
N GLY A 315 -17.92 -1.87 22.63
CA GLY A 315 -19.14 -1.77 23.43
C GLY A 315 -20.25 -0.90 22.83
N PHE A 316 -20.00 -0.25 21.68
CA PHE A 316 -21.02 0.53 20.96
C PHE A 316 -22.17 -0.32 20.40
N ARG A 317 -21.98 -1.64 20.26
CA ARG A 317 -23.03 -2.56 19.77
C ARG A 317 -23.12 -3.82 20.62
N LYS A 318 -24.30 -4.10 21.19
CA LYS A 318 -24.54 -5.36 21.91
C LYS A 318 -24.45 -6.56 20.95
N LYS A 319 -23.77 -7.63 21.38
CA LYS A 319 -23.72 -8.92 20.65
C LYS A 319 -25.15 -9.45 20.55
N LYS A 320 -25.74 -9.45 19.35
CA LYS A 320 -27.03 -10.13 19.13
C LYS A 320 -26.81 -11.63 19.37
N LYS A 321 -27.37 -12.18 20.45
CA LYS A 321 -27.57 -13.62 20.62
C LYS A 321 -28.61 -14.06 19.59
N GLY A 322 -28.17 -14.63 18.48
CA GLY A 322 -29.00 -15.33 17.49
C GLY A 322 -28.43 -16.74 17.29
N PRO A 323 -29.27 -17.74 16.98
CA PRO A 323 -28.91 -19.14 17.15
C PRO A 323 -27.77 -19.52 16.22
N SER A 324 -26.82 -20.29 16.76
CA SER A 324 -25.85 -21.06 15.98
C SER A 324 -26.63 -21.84 14.94
N SER A 325 -26.34 -21.60 13.66
CA SER A 325 -26.90 -22.35 12.55
C SER A 325 -26.38 -23.80 12.61
N SER A 326 -27.05 -24.64 13.40
CA SER A 326 -27.12 -26.06 13.14
C SER A 326 -27.75 -26.24 11.76
N VAL A 327 -26.93 -26.63 10.80
CA VAL A 327 -27.36 -27.09 9.48
C VAL A 327 -28.43 -28.16 9.70
N LEU A 328 -29.69 -27.81 9.40
CA LEU A 328 -30.78 -28.77 9.27
C LEU A 328 -30.48 -29.58 8.02
N THR A 329 -29.78 -30.70 8.18
CA THR A 329 -29.75 -31.79 7.21
C THR A 329 -31.16 -32.38 7.19
N VAL A 330 -32.00 -31.91 6.25
CA VAL A 330 -33.24 -32.62 5.91
C VAL A 330 -32.82 -33.87 5.17
N VAL A 331 -32.73 -34.99 5.89
CA VAL A 331 -32.65 -36.33 5.30
C VAL A 331 -34.05 -36.63 4.76
N VAL A 332 -34.18 -36.65 3.44
CA VAL A 332 -35.35 -37.25 2.77
C VAL A 332 -35.08 -38.74 2.77
N HIS A 333 -35.88 -39.51 3.52
CA HIS A 333 -36.01 -40.95 3.35
C HIS A 333 -37.32 -41.25 2.64
#